data_AF-A0A7J4KJ19-F1
#
_entry.id   AF-A0A7J4KJ19-F1
#
_cell.length_a   1.000
_cell.length_b   1.000
_cell.length_c   1.000
_cell.angle_alpha   90.00
_cell.angle_beta   90.00
_cell.angle_gamma   90.00
#
_symmetry.space_group_name_H-M   'P 1'
#
loop_
_entity.id
_entity.type
_entity.pdbx_description
1 polymer ?
#
loop_
_entity_poly.entity_id
_entity_poly.type
_entity_poly.pdbx_seq_one_letter_code
_entity_poly.pdbx_strand_id
1 'polypeptide(L)'
;MYVRRKQKIMIGVSLLVVACLLVSGTYVYIEYYLTEKETPPQQTTITIDDRISPLENQGVVLEILRMRNRGIIDKLLKPGNSWENKPNFYFVSNMDGLEYVSKDVTQHGRTTEVFFNAWDTMFEENKIMKDVPEEQETSTISLTIMEKKSSGLLGRKSQYVEADTVSVIYDFKTGRWSGQDSYMDYDGYGYYLGETYEIWFNIYQIDNDGDFIPYWTEVNILGTDPTVDDSKLDPDGDGIPTTWEWKWGYDPFTWDDHNNLDPDLDGIDNLEEYKMEKWFANPFIQNVYYEVDYMGSGGFNDPPHYFFEATKEGLIERFAEHNIKLLMDDGWPNSPPNGGGQELPHIAKISQDSGMVLQYYNNYFPDERKGIFRYLVLSHGGGFQHPSKNNVYDTTVLATATGIHPIKMIFDYVLSGKVPTKRGRIVGLGQLILHEMAHSCSIDADNCNFGGIDNTSYGVFILPNKQYKSTWGQYHSVLNYLYANNPKTFDLSHGSNGPPYDQNDWGLMFVGYFQYNSNLIEEPYYEAGTGETLVGSEFRVTNFTYDENLTEQFKKIIGDYSPIDPIKVNWSVYRCISNELNPDHREIRIYAQPAIKTTKQWVFNREADLDTEGNLHFYSYDDLVKQKTQ
;
A
#
# COMPACT_ATOMS: atom_id res chain seq x y z
N MET A 1 56.67 -77.77 16.72
CA MET A 1 56.45 -76.40 16.22
C MET A 1 54.97 -75.95 16.23
N TYR A 2 53.99 -76.83 16.46
CA TYR A 2 52.55 -76.53 16.36
C TYR A 2 51.91 -75.86 17.61
N VAL A 3 52.45 -76.09 18.81
CA VAL A 3 51.87 -75.59 20.09
C VAL A 3 52.14 -74.10 20.33
N ARG A 4 53.33 -73.59 19.94
CA ARG A 4 53.69 -72.16 20.13
C ARG A 4 52.88 -71.20 19.24
N ARG A 5 52.30 -71.68 18.12
CA ARG A 5 51.49 -70.83 17.21
C ARG A 5 50.07 -70.61 17.75
N LYS A 6 49.46 -71.62 18.39
CA LYS A 6 48.14 -71.51 19.04
C LYS A 6 48.16 -70.59 20.27
N GLN A 7 49.24 -70.61 21.07
CA GLN A 7 49.38 -69.70 22.22
C GLN A 7 49.48 -68.23 21.79
N LYS A 8 50.23 -67.93 20.72
CA LYS A 8 50.32 -66.55 20.19
C LYS A 8 48.98 -66.05 19.63
N ILE A 9 48.20 -66.93 18.98
CA ILE A 9 46.87 -66.59 18.48
C ILE A 9 45.89 -66.37 19.64
N MET A 10 45.88 -67.21 20.67
CA MET A 10 45.04 -66.99 21.85
C MET A 10 45.39 -65.69 22.58
N ILE A 11 46.68 -65.38 22.77
CA ILE A 11 47.10 -64.11 23.39
C ILE A 11 46.66 -62.92 22.53
N GLY A 12 46.79 -63.01 21.21
CA GLY A 12 46.32 -61.97 20.29
C GLY A 12 44.80 -61.76 20.36
N VAL A 13 44.01 -62.83 20.40
CA VAL A 13 42.55 -62.75 20.54
C VAL A 13 42.14 -62.22 21.91
N SER A 14 42.79 -62.66 22.99
CA SER A 14 42.52 -62.14 24.33
C SER A 14 42.84 -60.65 24.45
N LEU A 15 43.94 -60.17 23.87
CA LEU A 15 44.27 -58.75 23.84
C LEU A 15 43.27 -57.94 23.01
N LEU A 16 42.79 -58.49 21.89
CA LEU A 16 41.76 -57.85 21.08
C LEU A 16 40.43 -57.74 21.84
N VAL A 17 40.01 -58.79 22.55
CA VAL A 17 38.79 -58.77 23.37
C VAL A 17 38.90 -57.76 24.51
N VAL A 18 40.06 -57.68 25.18
CA VAL A 18 40.29 -56.68 26.22
C VAL A 18 40.27 -55.26 25.64
N ALA A 19 40.86 -55.04 24.46
CA ALA A 19 40.80 -53.74 23.78
C ALA A 19 39.36 -53.35 23.41
N CYS A 20 38.56 -54.29 22.89
CA CYS A 20 37.15 -54.04 22.59
C CYS A 20 36.33 -53.73 23.84
N LEU A 21 36.57 -54.43 24.96
CA LEU A 21 35.90 -54.16 26.23
C LEU A 21 36.29 -52.81 26.84
N LEU A 22 37.55 -52.39 26.67
CA LEU A 22 37.99 -51.07 27.10
C LEU A 22 37.36 -49.97 26.24
N VAL A 23 37.31 -50.15 24.91
CA VAL A 23 36.65 -49.18 24.02
C VAL A 23 35.15 -49.11 24.30
N SER A 24 34.46 -50.25 24.49
CA SER A 24 33.04 -50.24 24.83
C SER A 24 32.77 -49.65 26.20
N GLY A 25 33.62 -49.94 27.19
CA GLY A 25 33.53 -49.36 28.53
C GLY A 25 33.76 -47.85 28.52
N THR A 26 34.68 -47.36 27.69
CA THR A 26 34.96 -45.93 27.51
C THR A 26 33.79 -45.24 26.80
N TYR A 27 33.22 -45.88 25.77
CA TYR A 27 32.03 -45.38 25.07
C TYR A 27 30.83 -45.26 26.02
N VAL A 28 30.54 -46.31 26.80
CA VAL A 28 29.47 -46.26 27.82
C VAL A 28 29.76 -45.25 28.91
N TYR A 29 31.02 -45.08 29.32
CA TYR A 29 31.40 -44.06 30.30
C TYR A 29 31.17 -42.64 29.75
N ILE A 30 31.50 -42.38 28.49
CA ILE A 30 31.27 -41.10 27.83
C ILE A 30 29.76 -40.84 27.67
N GLU A 31 29.01 -41.81 27.14
CA GLU A 31 27.55 -41.72 26.93
C GLU A 31 26.72 -41.64 28.22
N TYR A 32 27.24 -42.14 29.34
CA TYR A 32 26.49 -42.19 30.60
C TYR A 32 26.96 -41.14 31.63
N TYR A 33 28.21 -40.69 31.56
CA TYR A 33 28.78 -39.74 32.53
C TYR A 33 29.26 -38.42 31.92
N LEU A 34 29.42 -38.30 30.60
CA LEU A 34 29.87 -37.08 29.91
C LEU A 34 28.85 -36.48 28.95
N THR A 35 27.73 -37.16 28.66
CA THR A 35 26.51 -36.46 28.26
C THR A 35 26.12 -35.56 29.42
N GLU A 36 26.20 -34.26 29.19
CA GLU A 36 25.75 -33.26 30.13
C GLU A 36 24.38 -33.67 30.64
N LYS A 37 24.25 -33.82 31.97
CA LYS A 37 22.92 -33.81 32.56
C LYS A 37 22.32 -32.49 32.13
N GLU A 38 21.38 -32.53 31.20
CA GLU A 38 20.45 -31.43 30.99
C GLU A 38 19.89 -31.10 32.37
N THR A 39 20.38 -30.00 32.93
CA THR A 39 19.76 -29.38 34.08
C THR A 39 18.32 -29.12 33.64
N PRO A 40 17.29 -29.66 34.33
CA PRO A 40 15.93 -29.29 34.01
C PRO A 40 15.87 -27.75 33.99
N PRO A 41 15.21 -27.14 32.99
CA PRO A 41 15.23 -25.69 32.86
C PRO A 41 14.81 -25.12 34.19
N GLN A 42 15.73 -24.35 34.78
CA GLN A 42 15.38 -23.54 35.93
C GLN A 42 14.23 -22.68 35.42
N GLN A 43 13.02 -22.88 35.94
CA GLN A 43 11.94 -21.91 35.76
C GLN A 43 12.46 -20.62 36.38
N THR A 44 13.18 -19.82 35.60
CA THR A 44 13.33 -18.41 35.86
C THR A 44 11.91 -17.90 35.87
N THR A 45 11.39 -17.63 37.06
CA THR A 45 10.24 -16.75 37.22
C THR A 45 10.61 -15.47 36.49
N ILE A 46 10.11 -15.33 35.26
CA ILE A 46 10.22 -14.10 34.48
C ILE A 46 9.53 -13.07 35.37
N THR A 47 10.33 -12.16 35.92
CA THR A 47 9.79 -11.06 36.70
C THR A 47 9.37 -10.02 35.68
N ILE A 48 8.06 -9.93 35.44
CA ILE A 48 7.49 -8.96 34.51
C ILE A 48 7.54 -7.60 35.18
N ASP A 49 8.14 -6.63 34.51
CA ASP A 49 8.12 -5.25 34.96
C ASP A 49 6.88 -4.57 34.40
N ASP A 50 5.82 -4.52 35.20
CA ASP A 50 4.51 -4.07 34.74
C ASP A 50 4.30 -2.54 34.81
N ARG A 51 5.38 -1.78 35.03
CA ARG A 51 5.35 -0.31 35.02
C ARG A 51 5.16 0.20 33.60
N ILE A 52 4.44 1.31 33.45
CA ILE A 52 4.11 1.88 32.14
C ILE A 52 5.15 2.89 31.67
N SER A 53 5.46 3.87 32.50
CA SER A 53 6.33 5.01 32.13
C SER A 53 7.18 5.44 33.34
N PRO A 54 8.04 4.57 33.89
CA PRO A 54 8.72 4.86 35.16
C PRO A 54 9.89 5.86 35.05
N LEU A 55 10.26 6.27 33.82
CA LEU A 55 11.42 7.11 33.55
C LEU A 55 11.05 8.59 33.32
N GLU A 56 9.78 8.88 33.04
CA GLU A 56 9.28 10.22 32.75
C GLU A 56 7.81 10.40 33.13
N ASN A 57 7.28 11.61 32.96
CA ASN A 57 5.86 11.86 33.14
C ASN A 57 5.08 11.29 31.96
N GLN A 58 4.01 10.54 32.26
CA GLN A 58 3.18 9.95 31.24
C GLN A 58 2.36 11.01 30.47
N GLY A 59 2.40 10.93 29.14
CA GLY A 59 1.64 11.81 28.26
C GLY A 59 1.29 11.11 26.96
N VAL A 60 0.19 11.52 26.33
CA VAL A 60 -0.23 11.03 25.02
C VAL A 60 -0.29 12.17 24.02
N VAL A 61 0.09 11.86 22.79
CA VAL A 61 0.11 12.78 21.66
C VAL A 61 -0.79 12.21 20.56
N LEU A 62 -1.68 13.06 20.05
CA LEU A 62 -2.42 12.85 18.82
C LEU A 62 -1.84 13.76 17.74
N GLU A 63 -1.32 13.17 16.67
CA GLU A 63 -0.93 13.87 15.44
C GLU A 63 -1.95 13.60 14.35
N ILE A 64 -2.47 14.66 13.75
CA ILE A 64 -3.38 14.61 12.61
C ILE A 64 -2.55 14.98 11.40
N LEU A 65 -2.37 14.02 10.51
CA LEU A 65 -1.45 14.13 9.39
C LEU A 65 -2.16 14.61 8.12
N ARG A 66 -3.39 14.17 7.90
CA ARG A 66 -4.19 14.52 6.71
C ARG A 66 -5.68 14.32 6.98
N MET A 67 -6.52 15.23 6.50
CA MET A 67 -7.97 15.08 6.44
C MET A 67 -8.43 15.37 5.02
N ARG A 68 -9.16 14.44 4.42
CA ARG A 68 -9.62 14.56 3.03
C ARG A 68 -11.13 14.39 2.94
N ASN A 69 -11.81 15.33 2.29
CA ASN A 69 -13.25 15.27 2.08
C ASN A 69 -13.60 14.45 0.83
N ARG A 70 -14.54 13.51 0.98
CA ARG A 70 -14.90 12.54 -0.05
C ARG A 70 -15.97 13.01 -1.05
N GLY A 71 -16.45 14.25 -0.92
CA GLY A 71 -17.63 14.73 -1.64
C GLY A 71 -17.40 15.27 -3.05
N ILE A 72 -16.18 15.23 -3.59
CA ILE A 72 -15.84 16.00 -4.79
C ILE A 72 -16.41 15.42 -6.09
N ILE A 73 -16.36 14.10 -6.28
CA ILE A 73 -16.88 13.41 -7.47
C ILE A 73 -18.34 13.78 -7.68
N ASP A 74 -19.09 13.77 -6.58
CA ASP A 74 -20.49 14.08 -6.51
C ASP A 74 -20.82 15.52 -6.98
N LYS A 75 -19.89 16.46 -6.75
CA LYS A 75 -19.98 17.84 -7.25
C LYS A 75 -19.52 17.95 -8.72
N LEU A 76 -18.51 17.19 -9.13
CA LEU A 76 -17.96 17.21 -10.49
C LEU A 76 -18.96 16.66 -11.53
N LEU A 77 -19.66 15.58 -11.19
CA LEU A 77 -20.66 14.97 -12.06
C LEU A 77 -21.91 15.86 -12.23
N LYS A 78 -22.17 16.80 -11.31
CA LYS A 78 -23.32 17.72 -11.33
C LYS A 78 -23.07 19.02 -12.11
N PRO A 79 -24.04 19.42 -12.97
CA PRO A 79 -24.21 20.77 -13.50
C PRO A 79 -23.53 21.94 -12.76
N GLY A 80 -22.56 22.66 -13.33
CA GLY A 80 -22.18 23.98 -12.81
C GLY A 80 -20.79 24.05 -12.15
N ASN A 81 -20.68 24.84 -11.07
CA ASN A 81 -19.42 25.23 -10.43
C ASN A 81 -19.35 24.89 -8.93
N SER A 82 -20.23 24.03 -8.41
CA SER A 82 -20.24 23.69 -6.98
C SER A 82 -18.93 23.04 -6.50
N TRP A 83 -18.21 22.37 -7.39
CA TRP A 83 -16.88 21.78 -7.15
C TRP A 83 -15.79 22.83 -6.84
N GLU A 84 -15.99 24.11 -7.19
CA GLU A 84 -15.10 25.20 -6.79
C GLU A 84 -15.27 25.58 -5.30
N ASN A 85 -16.39 25.20 -4.69
CA ASN A 85 -16.65 25.47 -3.28
C ASN A 85 -16.03 24.37 -2.42
N LYS A 86 -14.81 24.63 -1.96
CA LYS A 86 -14.07 23.78 -1.04
C LYS A 86 -14.83 23.65 0.30
N PRO A 87 -14.79 22.45 0.93
CA PRO A 87 -15.26 22.26 2.29
C PRO A 87 -14.64 23.30 3.24
N ASN A 88 -15.41 23.73 4.24
CA ASN A 88 -14.90 24.58 5.30
C ASN A 88 -15.21 23.92 6.65
N PHE A 89 -14.17 23.59 7.39
CA PHE A 89 -14.29 22.75 8.56
C PHE A 89 -13.20 23.05 9.60
N TYR A 90 -13.38 22.47 10.77
CA TYR A 90 -12.40 22.38 11.86
C TYR A 90 -12.63 21.03 12.55
N PHE A 91 -11.72 20.59 13.42
CA PHE A 91 -11.92 19.37 14.20
C PHE A 91 -12.00 19.68 15.69
N VAL A 92 -12.64 18.78 16.42
CA VAL A 92 -12.65 18.73 17.88
C VAL A 92 -12.06 17.40 18.28
N SER A 93 -11.01 17.41 19.11
CA SER A 93 -10.47 16.18 19.70
C SER A 93 -10.83 16.07 21.17
N ASN A 94 -11.10 14.87 21.65
CA ASN A 94 -11.27 14.56 23.07
C ASN A 94 -10.26 13.48 23.48
N MET A 95 -9.42 13.78 24.48
CA MET A 95 -8.48 12.80 25.07
C MET A 95 -8.80 12.67 26.56
N ASP A 96 -9.44 11.57 26.98
CA ASP A 96 -10.10 11.36 28.29
C ASP A 96 -10.72 12.63 28.91
N GLY A 97 -11.66 13.25 28.18
CA GLY A 97 -12.40 14.42 28.66
C GLY A 97 -11.70 15.77 28.44
N LEU A 98 -10.44 15.82 28.01
CA LEU A 98 -9.80 17.05 27.56
C LEU A 98 -10.25 17.36 26.13
N GLU A 99 -11.12 18.36 25.98
CA GLU A 99 -11.56 18.86 24.69
C GLU A 99 -10.57 19.88 24.13
N TYR A 100 -10.20 19.71 22.85
CA TYR A 100 -9.46 20.70 22.06
C TYR A 100 -10.23 21.01 20.79
N VAL A 101 -10.40 22.30 20.49
CA VAL A 101 -11.14 22.80 19.33
C VAL A 101 -10.15 23.49 18.40
N SER A 102 -9.89 22.89 17.23
CA SER A 102 -8.80 23.32 16.35
C SER A 102 -8.95 24.74 15.80
N LYS A 103 -10.18 25.24 15.71
CA LYS A 103 -10.42 26.61 15.22
C LYS A 103 -10.01 27.68 16.21
N ASP A 104 -10.05 27.43 17.52
CA ASP A 104 -9.95 28.48 18.54
C ASP A 104 -8.51 28.74 18.96
N VAL A 105 -7.77 29.48 18.14
CA VAL A 105 -6.36 29.82 18.39
C VAL A 105 -6.27 30.98 19.38
N THR A 106 -5.90 30.68 20.63
CA THR A 106 -5.84 31.66 21.72
C THR A 106 -4.41 31.99 22.13
N GLN A 107 -4.05 33.27 22.07
CA GLN A 107 -2.77 33.77 22.59
C GLN A 107 -2.98 35.03 23.44
N HIS A 108 -2.41 35.06 24.65
CA HIS A 108 -2.51 36.19 25.58
C HIS A 108 -3.95 36.72 25.78
N GLY A 109 -4.92 35.81 25.87
CA GLY A 109 -6.34 36.13 26.08
C GLY A 109 -7.07 36.68 24.86
N ARG A 110 -6.46 36.63 23.66
CA ARG A 110 -7.13 36.92 22.39
C ARG A 110 -7.28 35.63 21.61
N THR A 111 -8.50 35.36 21.16
CA THR A 111 -8.84 34.19 20.35
C THR A 111 -9.13 34.62 18.91
N THR A 112 -8.54 33.93 17.96
CA THR A 112 -8.87 34.05 16.53
C THR A 112 -9.35 32.69 16.04
N GLU A 113 -10.35 32.70 15.16
CA GLU A 113 -10.83 31.47 14.52
C GLU A 113 -10.03 31.18 13.25
N VAL A 114 -9.49 29.97 13.15
CA VAL A 114 -8.81 29.44 11.96
C VAL A 114 -9.56 28.22 11.46
N PHE A 115 -9.83 28.14 10.16
CA PHE A 115 -10.58 27.04 9.57
C PHE A 115 -9.81 26.46 8.39
N PHE A 116 -9.95 25.17 8.17
CA PHE A 116 -9.54 24.54 6.93
C PHE A 116 -10.51 24.96 5.81
N ASN A 117 -9.95 25.22 4.62
CA ASN A 117 -10.71 25.52 3.40
C ASN A 117 -10.11 24.75 2.23
N ALA A 118 -10.18 23.43 2.32
CA ALA A 118 -9.50 22.51 1.41
C ALA A 118 -10.37 21.28 1.15
N TRP A 119 -10.10 20.61 0.02
CA TRP A 119 -10.58 19.25 -0.19
C TRP A 119 -9.71 18.24 0.54
N ASP A 120 -8.41 18.55 0.67
CA ASP A 120 -7.38 17.73 1.27
C ASP A 120 -6.41 18.64 2.04
N THR A 121 -6.06 18.26 3.27
CA THR A 121 -5.17 19.02 4.16
C THR A 121 -3.77 18.42 4.25
N MET A 122 -3.35 17.61 3.29
CA MET A 122 -1.97 17.13 3.20
C MET A 122 -0.99 18.32 3.36
N PHE A 123 0.00 18.19 4.25
CA PHE A 123 0.95 19.25 4.66
C PHE A 123 0.40 20.36 5.58
N GLU A 124 -0.76 20.14 6.19
CA GLU A 124 -1.33 21.02 7.21
C GLU A 124 -1.46 20.25 8.55
N GLU A 125 -0.39 19.58 8.97
CA GLU A 125 -0.37 18.69 10.14
C GLU A 125 -0.71 19.45 11.43
N ASN A 126 -1.40 18.79 12.35
CA ASN A 126 -1.74 19.32 13.67
C ASN A 126 -1.33 18.34 14.77
N LYS A 127 -0.92 18.89 15.93
CA LYS A 127 -0.50 18.09 17.08
C LYS A 127 -1.23 18.56 18.34
N ILE A 128 -1.76 17.60 19.10
CA ILE A 128 -2.38 17.82 20.39
C ILE A 128 -1.73 16.89 21.40
N MET A 129 -1.32 17.42 22.54
CA MET A 129 -0.68 16.64 23.60
C MET A 129 -1.46 16.82 24.90
N LYS A 130 -1.51 15.75 25.68
CA LYS A 130 -2.15 15.73 26.99
C LYS A 130 -1.27 15.00 28.01
N ASP A 131 -1.12 15.61 29.17
CA ASP A 131 -0.62 14.96 30.40
C ASP A 131 -1.66 13.95 30.93
N VAL A 132 -1.22 12.75 31.28
CA VAL A 132 -2.10 11.70 31.81
C VAL A 132 -1.59 11.23 33.18
N PRO A 133 -2.47 10.72 34.05
CA PRO A 133 -2.04 10.11 35.31
C PRO A 133 -0.98 9.03 35.09
N GLU A 134 0.06 9.05 35.92
CA GLU A 134 1.07 7.99 35.92
C GLU A 134 0.44 6.61 36.12
N GLU A 135 0.97 5.62 35.41
CA GLU A 135 0.50 4.23 35.41
C GLU A 135 -0.94 4.07 34.88
N GLN A 136 -1.45 5.03 34.10
CA GLN A 136 -2.70 4.85 33.36
C GLN A 136 -2.47 3.88 32.19
N GLU A 137 -3.23 2.78 32.15
CA GLU A 137 -3.06 1.73 31.12
C GLU A 137 -3.51 2.15 29.72
N THR A 138 -4.58 2.92 29.62
CA THR A 138 -5.19 3.27 28.32
C THR A 138 -5.68 4.70 28.26
N SER A 139 -5.76 5.30 27.07
CA SER A 139 -6.44 6.59 26.84
C SER A 139 -7.49 6.44 25.73
N THR A 140 -8.70 6.96 25.97
CA THR A 140 -9.73 7.09 24.95
C THR A 140 -9.54 8.41 24.20
N ILE A 141 -9.38 8.30 22.89
CA ILE A 141 -9.10 9.42 21.99
C ILE A 141 -10.16 9.45 20.91
N SER A 142 -10.82 10.59 20.72
CA SER A 142 -11.72 10.83 19.60
C SER A 142 -11.36 12.09 18.84
N LEU A 143 -11.66 12.09 17.54
CA LEU A 143 -11.56 13.24 16.66
C LEU A 143 -12.84 13.36 15.84
N THR A 144 -13.50 14.50 15.97
CA THR A 144 -14.76 14.82 15.29
C THR A 144 -14.54 15.99 14.34
N ILE A 145 -14.87 15.78 13.05
CA ILE A 145 -14.82 16.83 12.03
C ILE A 145 -16.14 17.60 12.02
N MET A 146 -16.04 18.91 12.17
CA MET A 146 -17.15 19.86 12.15
C MET A 146 -17.16 20.63 10.83
N GLU A 147 -18.05 20.29 9.90
CA GLU A 147 -18.13 20.93 8.58
C GLU A 147 -19.27 21.94 8.50
N LYS A 148 -19.00 23.08 7.87
CA LYS A 148 -19.98 24.10 7.54
C LYS A 148 -20.97 23.61 6.48
N LYS A 149 -22.23 23.44 6.87
CA LYS A 149 -23.33 23.15 5.93
C LYS A 149 -24.29 24.33 5.82
N SER A 150 -24.80 24.54 4.60
CA SER A 150 -25.83 25.55 4.34
C SER A 150 -27.16 25.14 4.99
N SER A 151 -27.87 26.10 5.59
CA SER A 151 -29.13 25.88 6.29
C SER A 151 -30.16 27.00 6.03
N GLY A 152 -31.43 26.72 6.35
CA GLY A 152 -32.54 27.66 6.20
C GLY A 152 -33.07 27.82 4.76
N LEU A 153 -34.14 28.62 4.62
CA LEU A 153 -34.81 28.85 3.33
C LEU A 153 -33.85 29.54 2.35
N LEU A 154 -33.63 28.93 1.18
CA LEU A 154 -32.68 29.37 0.14
C LEU A 154 -31.19 29.35 0.56
N GLY A 155 -30.81 28.62 1.61
CA GLY A 155 -29.40 28.44 2.00
C GLY A 155 -28.71 29.71 2.52
N ARG A 156 -29.48 30.68 3.03
CA ARG A 156 -28.97 31.97 3.51
C ARG A 156 -28.33 31.92 4.90
N LYS A 157 -28.42 30.79 5.59
CA LYS A 157 -27.74 30.54 6.87
C LYS A 157 -26.73 29.41 6.68
N SER A 158 -25.81 29.30 7.63
CA SER A 158 -24.89 28.18 7.72
C SER A 158 -24.71 27.79 9.17
N GLN A 159 -24.48 26.52 9.43
CA GLN A 159 -24.10 26.00 10.73
C GLN A 159 -23.02 24.94 10.55
N TYR A 160 -22.19 24.77 11.57
CA TYR A 160 -21.27 23.64 11.64
C TYR A 160 -22.03 22.45 12.20
N VAL A 161 -21.89 21.30 11.54
CA VAL A 161 -22.45 20.02 11.98
C VAL A 161 -21.34 19.00 12.00
N GLU A 162 -21.48 18.00 12.87
CA GLU A 162 -20.64 16.81 12.82
C GLU A 162 -20.77 16.16 11.44
N ALA A 163 -19.62 15.97 10.79
CA ALA A 163 -19.52 15.39 9.46
C ALA A 163 -18.96 13.97 9.52
N ASP A 164 -17.99 13.73 10.40
CA ASP A 164 -17.41 12.41 10.65
C ASP A 164 -16.75 12.38 12.03
N THR A 165 -16.62 11.19 12.63
CA THR A 165 -15.98 10.98 13.92
C THR A 165 -15.24 9.64 13.95
N VAL A 166 -13.98 9.68 14.37
CA VAL A 166 -13.17 8.48 14.69
C VAL A 166 -12.86 8.46 16.19
N SER A 167 -12.93 7.27 16.79
CA SER A 167 -12.63 7.03 18.20
C SER A 167 -11.85 5.74 18.36
N VAL A 168 -10.76 5.83 19.13
CA VAL A 168 -9.87 4.71 19.45
C VAL A 168 -9.51 4.72 20.93
N ILE A 169 -8.99 3.59 21.39
CA ILE A 169 -8.45 3.36 22.73
C ILE A 169 -6.98 3.01 22.56
N TYR A 170 -6.10 3.93 22.94
CA TYR A 170 -4.65 3.77 22.96
C TYR A 170 -4.21 3.02 24.21
N ASP A 171 -3.29 2.08 24.07
CA ASP A 171 -2.70 1.27 25.14
C ASP A 171 -1.23 1.68 25.37
N PHE A 172 -0.93 2.17 26.57
CA PHE A 172 0.40 2.70 26.88
C PHE A 172 1.48 1.64 27.07
N LYS A 173 1.11 0.37 27.29
CA LYS A 173 2.08 -0.72 27.40
C LYS A 173 2.58 -1.14 26.03
N THR A 174 1.67 -1.16 25.05
CA THR A 174 1.94 -1.70 23.72
C THR A 174 2.15 -0.66 22.63
N GLY A 175 1.81 0.62 22.88
CA GLY A 175 1.89 1.68 21.87
C GLY A 175 0.86 1.53 20.76
N ARG A 176 -0.04 0.55 20.88
CA ARG A 176 -1.07 0.25 19.90
C ARG A 176 -2.40 0.86 20.31
N TRP A 177 -3.31 1.00 19.35
CA TRP A 177 -4.69 1.35 19.64
C TRP A 177 -5.70 0.38 19.01
N SER A 178 -6.90 0.40 19.56
CA SER A 178 -8.04 -0.40 19.11
C SER A 178 -9.30 0.46 19.01
N GLY A 179 -10.31 0.03 18.25
CA GLY A 179 -11.57 0.76 18.13
C GLY A 179 -12.05 0.82 16.70
N GLN A 180 -12.39 2.02 16.23
CA GLN A 180 -12.77 2.23 14.82
C GLN A 180 -11.60 2.13 13.85
N ASP A 181 -10.38 2.34 14.34
CA ASP A 181 -9.12 2.05 13.67
C ASP A 181 -8.28 1.19 14.62
N SER A 182 -7.54 0.23 14.07
CA SER A 182 -6.73 -0.72 14.82
C SER A 182 -5.69 -1.40 13.93
N TYR A 183 -4.67 -1.99 14.55
CA TYR A 183 -3.66 -2.75 13.81
C TYR A 183 -4.32 -3.84 12.92
N MET A 184 -3.96 -3.87 11.64
CA MET A 184 -4.49 -4.80 10.63
C MET A 184 -6.01 -4.72 10.40
N ASP A 185 -6.61 -3.54 10.56
CA ASP A 185 -7.98 -3.28 10.13
C ASP A 185 -8.11 -3.20 8.60
N TYR A 186 -9.33 -2.91 8.13
CA TYR A 186 -9.68 -3.01 6.72
C TYR A 186 -9.03 -1.90 5.87
N ASP A 187 -8.94 -0.69 6.39
CA ASP A 187 -8.46 0.51 5.70
C ASP A 187 -6.98 0.82 6.01
N GLY A 188 -6.46 0.29 7.11
CA GLY A 188 -5.04 0.26 7.44
C GLY A 188 -4.73 1.17 8.61
N TYR A 189 -3.82 0.68 9.45
CA TYR A 189 -3.48 1.30 10.73
C TYR A 189 -3.09 2.79 10.63
N GLY A 190 -3.76 3.63 11.43
CA GLY A 190 -3.57 5.09 11.44
C GLY A 190 -4.24 5.81 10.28
N TYR A 191 -5.19 5.15 9.62
CA TYR A 191 -5.99 5.69 8.53
C TYR A 191 -7.44 5.21 8.65
N TYR A 192 -8.32 6.17 8.88
CA TYR A 192 -9.76 5.95 8.94
C TYR A 192 -10.42 6.40 7.64
N LEU A 193 -11.02 5.44 6.91
CA LEU A 193 -11.86 5.63 5.74
C LEU A 193 -13.32 5.82 6.14
N GLY A 194 -13.66 7.02 6.59
CA GLY A 194 -15.01 7.40 7.00
C GLY A 194 -15.99 7.64 5.85
N GLU A 195 -17.27 7.86 6.18
CA GLU A 195 -18.32 8.11 5.19
C GLU A 195 -18.15 9.44 4.44
N THR A 196 -17.69 10.48 5.14
CA THR A 196 -17.56 11.84 4.59
C THR A 196 -16.11 12.29 4.50
N TYR A 197 -15.26 11.81 5.40
CA TYR A 197 -13.84 12.14 5.44
C TYR A 197 -12.97 10.90 5.57
N GLU A 198 -11.80 10.98 4.94
CA GLU A 198 -10.65 10.17 5.31
C GLU A 198 -9.76 10.94 6.29
N ILE A 199 -9.16 10.24 7.24
CA ILE A 199 -8.35 10.83 8.30
C ILE A 199 -7.10 9.97 8.50
N TRP A 200 -5.93 10.55 8.25
CA TRP A 200 -4.64 9.97 8.63
C TRP A 200 -4.18 10.59 9.93
N PHE A 201 -3.80 9.76 10.88
CA PHE A 201 -3.39 10.19 12.20
C PHE A 201 -2.36 9.22 12.78
N ASN A 202 -1.62 9.71 13.78
CA ASN A 202 -0.71 8.90 14.57
C ASN A 202 -0.95 9.19 16.06
N ILE A 203 -0.79 8.17 16.89
CA ILE A 203 -0.88 8.30 18.34
C ILE A 203 0.37 7.69 18.94
N TYR A 204 1.02 8.42 19.83
CA TYR A 204 2.19 7.94 20.55
C TYR A 204 2.25 8.58 21.94
N GLN A 205 3.10 8.04 22.79
CA GLN A 205 3.33 8.54 24.13
C GLN A 205 4.66 9.28 24.26
N ILE A 206 4.78 10.08 25.31
CA ILE A 206 6.08 10.62 25.70
C ILE A 206 6.99 9.47 26.08
N ASP A 207 8.21 9.56 25.60
CA ASP A 207 9.18 8.48 25.57
C ASP A 207 10.59 9.04 25.83
N ASN A 208 11.41 8.28 26.57
CA ASN A 208 12.55 8.79 27.33
C ASN A 208 13.79 9.01 26.45
N ASP A 209 14.04 8.09 25.54
CA ASP A 209 15.10 8.19 24.54
C ASP A 209 14.58 8.66 23.17
N GLY A 210 13.28 8.58 22.94
CA GLY A 210 12.58 9.19 21.82
C GLY A 210 12.55 8.31 20.56
N ASP A 211 12.62 6.99 20.73
CA ASP A 211 12.41 6.03 19.63
C ASP A 211 10.94 5.65 19.41
N PHE A 212 10.06 6.10 20.31
CA PHE A 212 8.61 5.89 20.29
C PHE A 212 8.15 4.45 20.59
N ILE A 213 9.03 3.59 21.08
CA ILE A 213 8.68 2.27 21.62
C ILE A 213 8.34 2.44 23.10
N PRO A 214 7.20 1.92 23.58
CA PRO A 214 6.88 1.98 25.00
C PRO A 214 7.90 1.25 25.89
N TYR A 215 8.29 1.86 27.01
CA TYR A 215 9.09 1.23 28.08
C TYR A 215 8.67 -0.22 28.38
N TRP A 216 7.36 -0.47 28.54
CA TRP A 216 6.87 -1.83 28.85
C TRP A 216 7.18 -2.82 27.72
N THR A 217 7.06 -2.38 26.47
CA THR A 217 7.34 -3.19 25.29
C THR A 217 8.82 -3.51 25.20
N GLU A 218 9.67 -2.50 25.38
CA GLU A 218 11.12 -2.66 25.40
C GLU A 218 11.56 -3.68 26.45
N VAL A 219 11.09 -3.54 27.69
CA VAL A 219 11.55 -4.39 28.79
C VAL A 219 10.98 -5.81 28.72
N ASN A 220 9.71 -5.98 28.32
CA ASN A 220 9.01 -7.25 28.44
C ASN A 220 8.91 -8.05 27.14
N ILE A 221 9.01 -7.39 25.98
CA ILE A 221 8.86 -8.00 24.65
C ILE A 221 10.20 -8.00 23.90
N LEU A 222 10.80 -6.81 23.68
CA LEU A 222 12.00 -6.68 22.85
C LEU A 222 13.30 -6.99 23.61
N GLY A 223 13.32 -6.78 24.92
CA GLY A 223 14.51 -6.91 25.76
C GLY A 223 15.56 -5.80 25.53
N THR A 224 15.14 -4.63 25.04
CA THR A 224 15.98 -3.46 24.79
C THR A 224 16.16 -2.59 26.05
N ASP A 225 17.07 -1.61 26.00
CA ASP A 225 17.34 -0.68 27.11
C ASP A 225 16.54 0.61 26.88
N PRO A 226 15.51 0.91 27.71
CA PRO A 226 14.58 2.04 27.54
C PRO A 226 15.20 3.43 27.81
N THR A 227 16.51 3.52 27.70
CA THR A 227 17.30 4.75 27.83
C THR A 227 18.21 4.98 26.62
N VAL A 228 18.06 4.16 25.58
CA VAL A 228 18.88 4.10 24.38
C VAL A 228 17.97 4.06 23.17
N ASP A 229 18.04 5.12 22.36
CA ASP A 229 17.26 5.27 21.12
C ASP A 229 17.53 4.12 20.13
N ASP A 230 16.54 3.25 19.93
CA ASP A 230 16.58 2.10 19.02
C ASP A 230 15.99 2.42 17.63
N SER A 231 15.59 3.66 17.36
CA SER A 231 14.84 4.05 16.14
C SER A 231 15.56 3.83 14.81
N LYS A 232 16.87 3.56 14.86
CA LYS A 232 17.73 3.30 13.71
C LYS A 232 18.57 2.05 13.86
N LEU A 233 18.35 1.26 14.91
CA LEU A 233 19.00 -0.01 15.05
C LEU A 233 18.34 -1.02 14.13
N ASP A 234 19.16 -1.89 13.57
CA ASP A 234 18.81 -2.99 12.68
C ASP A 234 19.60 -4.20 13.23
N PRO A 235 19.06 -4.88 14.27
CA PRO A 235 19.79 -5.87 15.06
C PRO A 235 20.12 -7.15 14.28
N ASP A 236 19.28 -7.52 13.32
CA ASP A 236 19.42 -8.71 12.49
C ASP A 236 20.03 -8.43 11.11
N GLY A 237 20.12 -7.16 10.70
CA GLY A 237 20.84 -6.71 9.52
C GLY A 237 20.06 -6.88 8.22
N ASP A 238 18.73 -6.91 8.26
CA ASP A 238 17.88 -7.05 7.08
C ASP A 238 17.58 -5.73 6.34
N GLY A 239 17.96 -4.60 6.96
CA GLY A 239 17.87 -3.26 6.40
C GLY A 239 16.66 -2.44 6.87
N ILE A 240 15.83 -2.98 7.77
CA ILE A 240 14.71 -2.28 8.39
C ILE A 240 15.02 -1.96 9.87
N PRO A 241 14.64 -0.78 10.40
CA PRO A 241 14.86 -0.48 11.81
C PRO A 241 13.85 -1.14 12.76
N THR A 242 14.31 -1.41 13.99
CA THR A 242 13.53 -1.96 15.12
C THR A 242 12.15 -1.32 15.29
N THR A 243 12.07 0.02 15.22
CA THR A 243 10.83 0.76 15.42
C THR A 243 9.80 0.50 14.32
N TRP A 244 10.24 0.36 13.08
CA TRP A 244 9.35 0.08 11.95
C TRP A 244 8.85 -1.36 12.05
N GLU A 245 9.75 -2.30 12.31
CA GLU A 245 9.38 -3.71 12.44
C GLU A 245 8.40 -3.93 13.59
N TRP A 246 8.66 -3.36 14.77
CA TRP A 246 7.74 -3.43 15.91
C TRP A 246 6.36 -2.85 15.56
N LYS A 247 6.33 -1.66 14.94
CA LYS A 247 5.09 -0.98 14.53
C LYS A 247 4.26 -1.87 13.60
N TRP A 248 4.91 -2.52 12.64
CA TRP A 248 4.25 -3.37 11.63
C TRP A 248 4.25 -4.86 11.98
N GLY A 249 4.56 -5.22 13.23
CA GLY A 249 4.43 -6.57 13.76
C GLY A 249 5.40 -7.60 13.18
N TYR A 250 6.57 -7.16 12.74
CA TYR A 250 7.74 -7.98 12.46
C TYR A 250 8.60 -8.15 13.74
N ASP A 251 9.54 -9.08 13.71
CA ASP A 251 10.42 -9.39 14.85
C ASP A 251 11.80 -8.77 14.64
N PRO A 252 12.18 -7.70 15.36
CA PRO A 252 13.43 -6.96 15.13
C PRO A 252 14.74 -7.72 15.32
N PHE A 253 14.65 -9.00 15.68
CA PHE A 253 15.81 -9.86 15.95
C PHE A 253 15.83 -11.09 15.06
N THR A 254 14.93 -11.16 14.08
CA THR A 254 14.84 -12.27 13.14
C THR A 254 14.72 -11.73 11.72
N TRP A 255 15.84 -11.85 10.98
CA TRP A 255 15.95 -11.42 9.60
C TRP A 255 14.76 -11.87 8.74
N ASP A 256 14.13 -10.90 8.08
CA ASP A 256 13.06 -11.10 7.12
C ASP A 256 13.47 -10.55 5.73
N ASP A 257 12.98 -11.13 4.64
CA ASP A 257 13.32 -10.70 3.28
C ASP A 257 12.50 -9.47 2.86
N HIS A 258 12.62 -8.37 3.62
CA HIS A 258 11.87 -7.12 3.41
C HIS A 258 12.04 -6.52 2.01
N ASN A 259 13.17 -6.80 1.35
CA ASN A 259 13.42 -6.34 -0.03
C ASN A 259 12.62 -7.13 -1.08
N ASN A 260 11.86 -8.15 -0.71
CA ASN A 260 11.00 -8.88 -1.64
C ASN A 260 9.59 -9.14 -1.09
N LEU A 261 9.36 -8.93 0.20
CA LEU A 261 8.05 -9.07 0.84
C LEU A 261 7.12 -7.93 0.45
N ASP A 262 5.98 -8.28 -0.16
CA ASP A 262 4.89 -7.39 -0.56
C ASP A 262 3.58 -8.01 -0.04
N PRO A 263 3.20 -7.75 1.23
CA PRO A 263 2.07 -8.40 1.88
C PRO A 263 0.69 -7.97 1.36
N ASP A 264 0.58 -6.81 0.72
CA ASP A 264 -0.69 -6.27 0.19
C ASP A 264 -0.80 -6.31 -1.35
N LEU A 265 0.23 -6.82 -2.02
CA LEU A 265 0.26 -7.09 -3.46
C LEU A 265 0.10 -5.80 -4.28
N ASP A 266 0.57 -4.67 -3.76
CA ASP A 266 0.48 -3.40 -4.45
C ASP A 266 1.69 -3.10 -5.36
N GLY A 267 2.71 -3.96 -5.29
CA GLY A 267 3.95 -3.86 -6.03
C GLY A 267 5.01 -2.99 -5.35
N ILE A 268 4.89 -2.72 -4.06
CA ILE A 268 5.87 -2.01 -3.25
C ILE A 268 6.33 -2.97 -2.15
N ASP A 269 7.63 -3.27 -2.10
CA ASP A 269 8.15 -4.17 -1.07
C ASP A 269 8.27 -3.47 0.29
N ASN A 270 8.38 -4.24 1.39
CA ASN A 270 8.47 -3.67 2.74
C ASN A 270 9.62 -2.66 2.90
N LEU A 271 10.75 -2.86 2.21
CA LEU A 271 11.87 -1.91 2.26
C LEU A 271 11.54 -0.60 1.54
N GLU A 272 10.78 -0.66 0.45
CA GLU A 272 10.23 0.51 -0.23
C GLU A 272 9.13 1.20 0.60
N GLU A 273 8.23 0.43 1.20
CA GLU A 273 7.21 0.90 2.15
C GLU A 273 7.85 1.67 3.32
N TYR A 274 8.92 1.15 3.92
CA TYR A 274 9.71 1.85 4.93
C TYR A 274 10.23 3.21 4.44
N LYS A 275 10.82 3.24 3.23
CA LYS A 275 11.32 4.51 2.64
C LYS A 275 10.18 5.50 2.36
N MET A 276 8.97 5.00 2.13
CA MET A 276 7.78 5.77 1.80
C MET A 276 6.89 6.08 3.01
N GLU A 277 7.28 5.73 4.24
CA GLU A 277 6.46 5.95 5.45
C GLU A 277 6.00 7.40 5.60
N LYS A 278 6.87 8.38 5.33
CA LYS A 278 6.51 9.82 5.36
C LYS A 278 5.43 10.20 4.33
N TRP A 279 5.19 9.33 3.36
CA TRP A 279 4.16 9.40 2.32
C TRP A 279 3.03 8.40 2.55
N PHE A 280 2.74 8.08 3.81
CA PHE A 280 1.60 7.28 4.25
C PHE A 280 1.58 5.84 3.74
N ALA A 281 2.75 5.31 3.39
CA ALA A 281 2.92 3.91 3.04
C ALA A 281 2.48 3.01 4.21
N ASN A 282 1.82 1.90 3.87
CA ASN A 282 1.34 0.89 4.80
C ASN A 282 1.52 -0.48 4.13
N PRO A 283 2.34 -1.38 4.70
CA PRO A 283 2.70 -2.65 4.06
C PRO A 283 1.55 -3.67 3.99
N PHE A 284 0.37 -3.33 4.50
CA PHE A 284 -0.78 -4.22 4.57
C PHE A 284 -2.01 -3.67 3.85
N ILE A 285 -1.93 -2.51 3.19
CA ILE A 285 -3.03 -1.90 2.43
C ILE A 285 -2.53 -1.22 1.17
N GLN A 286 -3.15 -1.59 0.04
CA GLN A 286 -2.72 -1.20 -1.28
C GLN A 286 -2.54 0.31 -1.47
N ASN A 287 -1.33 0.69 -1.88
CA ASN A 287 -0.95 2.04 -2.23
C ASN A 287 -0.66 2.14 -3.74
N VAL A 288 -1.01 3.29 -4.33
CA VAL A 288 -0.68 3.64 -5.72
C VAL A 288 -0.07 5.01 -5.70
N TYR A 289 1.21 5.10 -6.06
CA TYR A 289 1.93 6.36 -6.15
C TYR A 289 2.06 6.83 -7.59
N TYR A 290 1.79 8.11 -7.80
CA TYR A 290 2.06 8.82 -9.05
C TYR A 290 2.93 10.04 -8.79
N GLU A 291 3.93 10.24 -9.63
CA GLU A 291 4.65 11.50 -9.75
C GLU A 291 4.12 12.23 -10.99
N VAL A 292 3.70 13.48 -10.82
CA VAL A 292 2.99 14.24 -11.85
C VAL A 292 3.79 15.47 -12.26
N ASP A 293 4.25 15.47 -13.50
CA ASP A 293 4.91 16.60 -14.13
C ASP A 293 4.07 17.19 -15.26
N TYR A 294 4.40 18.42 -15.65
CA TYR A 294 3.71 19.11 -16.75
C TYR A 294 4.69 19.73 -17.73
N MET A 295 4.31 19.73 -18.99
CA MET A 295 5.08 20.34 -20.05
C MET A 295 5.00 21.87 -19.97
N GLY A 296 6.10 22.56 -20.22
CA GLY A 296 6.13 24.01 -20.41
C GLY A 296 5.34 24.43 -21.66
N SER A 297 5.04 25.72 -21.76
CA SER A 297 4.30 26.27 -22.91
C SER A 297 5.17 26.30 -24.17
N GLY A 298 4.61 25.86 -25.30
CA GLY A 298 5.21 25.94 -26.64
C GLY A 298 5.19 27.35 -27.25
N GLY A 299 4.68 28.36 -26.54
CA GLY A 299 4.63 29.75 -26.95
C GLY A 299 3.33 30.44 -26.53
N PHE A 300 3.17 31.72 -26.87
CA PHE A 300 2.06 32.56 -26.38
C PHE A 300 0.64 31.99 -26.58
N ASN A 301 0.42 31.18 -27.63
CA ASN A 301 -0.88 30.58 -27.94
C ASN A 301 -1.08 29.18 -27.35
N ASP A 302 -0.07 28.63 -26.68
CA ASP A 302 -0.13 27.35 -26.01
C ASP A 302 -0.48 27.54 -24.52
N PRO A 303 -1.70 27.18 -24.09
CA PRO A 303 -2.10 27.35 -22.71
C PRO A 303 -1.25 26.46 -21.78
N PRO A 304 -1.12 26.82 -20.49
CA PRO A 304 -0.41 25.96 -19.55
C PRO A 304 -1.07 24.59 -19.41
N HIS A 305 -0.24 23.57 -19.21
CA HIS A 305 -0.66 22.20 -19.00
C HIS A 305 -0.96 22.00 -17.51
N TYR A 306 -2.24 22.14 -17.13
CA TYR A 306 -2.64 22.12 -15.72
C TYR A 306 -3.02 20.72 -15.25
N PHE A 307 -2.47 20.32 -14.09
CA PHE A 307 -3.10 19.34 -13.24
C PHE A 307 -4.10 20.04 -12.32
N PHE A 308 -5.38 19.72 -12.43
CA PHE A 308 -6.39 20.37 -11.62
C PHE A 308 -6.55 19.64 -10.29
N GLU A 309 -6.50 20.36 -9.16
CA GLU A 309 -6.79 19.82 -7.82
C GLU A 309 -8.07 18.97 -7.82
N ALA A 310 -9.15 19.48 -8.42
CA ALA A 310 -10.41 18.74 -8.48
C ALA A 310 -10.33 17.44 -9.30
N THR A 311 -9.43 17.38 -10.30
CA THR A 311 -9.15 16.13 -11.03
C THR A 311 -8.44 15.13 -10.12
N LYS A 312 -7.38 15.57 -9.41
CA LYS A 312 -6.63 14.76 -8.45
C LYS A 312 -7.54 14.18 -7.38
N GLU A 313 -8.30 15.01 -6.68
CA GLU A 313 -9.22 14.57 -5.64
C GLU A 313 -10.32 13.62 -6.14
N GLY A 314 -10.75 13.79 -7.40
CA GLY A 314 -11.70 12.88 -8.02
C GLY A 314 -11.11 11.50 -8.29
N LEU A 315 -9.86 11.43 -8.72
CA LEU A 315 -9.13 10.17 -8.89
C LEU A 315 -8.94 9.48 -7.54
N ILE A 316 -8.49 10.23 -6.52
CA ILE A 316 -8.27 9.70 -5.17
C ILE A 316 -9.56 9.11 -4.61
N GLU A 317 -10.70 9.80 -4.77
CA GLU A 317 -11.99 9.26 -4.32
C GLU A 317 -12.33 7.92 -4.98
N ARG A 318 -12.08 7.77 -6.28
CA ARG A 318 -12.39 6.51 -6.97
C ARG A 318 -11.57 5.34 -6.49
N PHE A 319 -10.31 5.55 -6.14
CA PHE A 319 -9.51 4.48 -5.56
C PHE A 319 -9.90 4.23 -4.09
N ALA A 320 -10.21 5.27 -3.32
CA ALA A 320 -10.66 5.14 -1.93
C ALA A 320 -11.99 4.39 -1.79
N GLU A 321 -12.94 4.54 -2.74
CA GLU A 321 -14.17 3.73 -2.82
C GLU A 321 -13.90 2.21 -2.92
N HIS A 322 -12.69 1.83 -3.33
CA HIS A 322 -12.22 0.46 -3.47
C HIS A 322 -11.12 0.10 -2.48
N ASN A 323 -10.93 0.91 -1.42
CA ASN A 323 -9.92 0.70 -0.38
C ASN A 323 -8.48 0.64 -0.91
N ILE A 324 -8.19 1.47 -1.92
CA ILE A 324 -6.86 1.65 -2.47
C ILE A 324 -6.45 3.11 -2.23
N LYS A 325 -5.28 3.32 -1.64
CA LYS A 325 -4.74 4.65 -1.37
C LYS A 325 -4.04 5.16 -2.61
N LEU A 326 -4.66 6.11 -3.32
CA LEU A 326 -4.01 6.82 -4.41
C LEU A 326 -3.32 8.08 -3.87
N LEU A 327 -2.02 8.20 -4.10
CA LEU A 327 -1.24 9.39 -3.78
C LEU A 327 -0.56 9.94 -5.03
N MET A 328 -0.75 11.23 -5.28
CA MET A 328 -0.25 11.90 -6.48
C MET A 328 0.61 13.10 -6.07
N ASP A 329 1.92 12.97 -6.28
CA ASP A 329 2.92 14.01 -6.05
C ASP A 329 2.97 14.96 -7.27
N ASP A 330 2.33 16.11 -7.12
CA ASP A 330 2.37 17.22 -8.08
C ASP A 330 3.21 18.41 -7.59
N GLY A 331 4.21 18.13 -6.74
CA GLY A 331 5.13 19.12 -6.16
C GLY A 331 5.06 19.16 -4.64
N TRP A 332 5.03 18.01 -3.98
CA TRP A 332 5.02 17.90 -2.53
C TRP A 332 6.27 18.54 -1.89
N PRO A 333 6.14 19.20 -0.73
CA PRO A 333 7.28 19.70 0.01
C PRO A 333 8.19 18.56 0.45
N ASN A 334 9.51 18.80 0.45
CA ASN A 334 10.52 17.81 0.84
C ASN A 334 10.58 16.53 -0.04
N SER A 335 10.00 16.58 -1.24
CA SER A 335 10.30 15.63 -2.32
C SER A 335 11.74 15.81 -2.83
N PRO A 336 12.34 14.77 -3.43
CA PRO A 336 13.64 14.90 -4.08
C PRO A 336 13.63 15.99 -5.16
N PRO A 337 14.80 16.46 -5.61
CA PRO A 337 14.88 17.26 -6.84
C PRO A 337 14.16 16.54 -7.98
N ASN A 338 13.26 17.23 -8.66
CA ASN A 338 12.37 16.69 -9.71
C ASN A 338 11.29 15.71 -9.21
N GLY A 339 11.03 15.59 -7.91
CA GLY A 339 9.96 14.74 -7.38
C GLY A 339 8.59 15.38 -7.52
N GLY A 340 8.08 15.49 -8.75
CA GLY A 340 6.75 16.00 -9.07
C GLY A 340 6.63 17.52 -9.20
N GLY A 341 5.62 17.96 -9.93
CA GLY A 341 5.29 19.38 -10.14
C GLY A 341 6.28 20.14 -11.01
N GLN A 342 7.15 19.44 -11.75
CA GLN A 342 8.18 20.06 -12.56
C GLN A 342 7.67 20.51 -13.93
N GLU A 343 8.12 21.69 -14.36
CA GLU A 343 7.96 22.13 -15.74
C GLU A 343 8.99 21.46 -16.66
N LEU A 344 8.50 20.65 -17.60
CA LEU A 344 9.31 19.91 -18.58
C LEU A 344 9.52 20.70 -19.88
N PRO A 345 10.60 20.46 -20.64
CA PRO A 345 10.79 21.04 -21.97
C PRO A 345 9.61 20.78 -22.91
N HIS A 346 9.16 21.78 -23.67
CA HIS A 346 8.03 21.62 -24.56
C HIS A 346 8.33 20.75 -25.80
N ILE A 347 7.43 19.79 -26.07
CA ILE A 347 7.40 18.96 -27.28
C ILE A 347 5.99 19.02 -27.90
N ALA A 348 5.90 19.42 -29.17
CA ALA A 348 4.61 19.64 -29.84
C ALA A 348 3.75 18.37 -30.00
N LYS A 349 4.35 17.19 -30.07
CA LYS A 349 3.62 15.92 -30.10
C LYS A 349 4.50 14.77 -29.66
N ILE A 350 3.98 13.94 -28.77
CA ILE A 350 4.60 12.70 -28.32
C ILE A 350 3.77 11.52 -28.82
N SER A 351 4.43 10.46 -29.23
CA SER A 351 3.83 9.17 -29.59
C SER A 351 4.64 8.03 -28.98
N GLN A 352 4.01 6.87 -28.90
CA GLN A 352 4.61 5.62 -28.42
C GLN A 352 5.97 5.33 -29.07
N ASP A 353 6.06 5.47 -30.40
CA ASP A 353 7.26 5.24 -31.20
C ASP A 353 8.27 6.39 -31.20
N SER A 354 7.95 7.53 -30.60
CA SER A 354 8.83 8.70 -30.62
C SER A 354 10.10 8.51 -29.79
N GLY A 355 10.08 7.61 -28.80
CA GLY A 355 11.15 7.42 -27.81
C GLY A 355 11.41 8.66 -26.93
N MET A 356 10.58 9.71 -27.04
CA MET A 356 10.80 10.97 -26.33
C MET A 356 10.43 10.87 -24.85
N VAL A 357 9.49 9.98 -24.50
CA VAL A 357 9.09 9.73 -23.10
C VAL A 357 10.27 9.26 -22.26
N LEU A 358 11.16 8.43 -22.83
CA LEU A 358 12.40 7.98 -22.18
C LEU A 358 13.33 9.15 -21.80
N GLN A 359 13.28 10.27 -22.52
CA GLN A 359 14.07 11.45 -22.16
C GLN A 359 13.54 12.10 -20.88
N TYR A 360 12.22 12.17 -20.70
CA TYR A 360 11.65 12.66 -19.45
C TYR A 360 11.91 11.69 -18.31
N TYR A 361 11.61 10.42 -18.53
CA TYR A 361 11.82 9.35 -17.54
C TYR A 361 13.26 9.30 -17.00
N ASN A 362 14.29 9.48 -17.85
CA ASN A 362 15.68 9.42 -17.38
C ASN A 362 16.18 10.69 -16.70
N ASN A 363 15.63 11.87 -17.04
CA ASN A 363 16.21 13.15 -16.63
C ASN A 363 15.34 13.93 -15.63
N TYR A 364 14.07 13.57 -15.50
CA TYR A 364 13.07 14.30 -14.73
C TYR A 364 12.29 13.39 -13.77
N PHE A 365 12.25 12.08 -13.98
CA PHE A 365 11.71 11.13 -12.99
C PHE A 365 12.86 10.62 -12.08
N PRO A 366 12.86 10.94 -10.76
CA PRO A 366 13.95 10.59 -9.84
C PRO A 366 14.19 9.08 -9.73
N ASP A 367 15.45 8.68 -9.60
CA ASP A 367 15.81 7.25 -9.48
C ASP A 367 15.23 6.61 -8.20
N GLU A 368 15.12 7.36 -7.10
CA GLU A 368 14.50 6.89 -5.84
C GLU A 368 12.97 6.70 -5.93
N ARG A 369 12.34 7.16 -7.02
CA ARG A 369 10.91 7.01 -7.29
C ARG A 369 10.63 5.86 -8.26
N LYS A 370 11.61 5.46 -9.08
CA LYS A 370 11.44 4.40 -10.08
C LYS A 370 11.26 3.05 -9.40
N GLY A 371 10.23 2.32 -9.82
CA GLY A 371 9.83 1.07 -9.15
C GLY A 371 8.99 1.31 -7.90
N ILE A 372 8.54 2.54 -7.61
CA ILE A 372 7.58 2.81 -6.53
C ILE A 372 6.44 3.68 -7.09
N PHE A 373 6.82 4.75 -7.78
CA PHE A 373 5.91 5.69 -8.41
C PHE A 373 5.71 5.32 -9.88
N ARG A 374 4.53 5.64 -10.39
CA ARG A 374 4.27 5.75 -11.83
C ARG A 374 4.46 7.20 -12.26
N TYR A 375 4.97 7.40 -13.47
CA TYR A 375 5.28 8.74 -13.97
C TYR A 375 4.16 9.26 -14.87
N LEU A 376 3.48 10.35 -14.47
CA LEU A 376 2.43 11.00 -15.25
C LEU A 376 2.92 12.34 -15.80
N VAL A 377 2.94 12.48 -17.13
CA VAL A 377 3.31 13.72 -17.81
C VAL A 377 2.10 14.34 -18.49
N LEU A 378 1.72 15.54 -18.04
CA LEU A 378 0.72 16.38 -18.70
C LEU A 378 1.37 17.15 -19.85
N SER A 379 1.06 16.75 -21.08
CA SER A 379 1.74 17.19 -22.29
C SER A 379 0.89 18.10 -23.19
N HIS A 380 1.53 18.68 -24.21
CA HIS A 380 0.85 19.44 -25.26
C HIS A 380 0.01 18.56 -26.20
N GLY A 381 0.52 17.40 -26.60
CA GLY A 381 -0.12 16.62 -27.64
C GLY A 381 0.33 15.16 -27.67
N GLY A 382 -0.65 14.27 -27.84
CA GLY A 382 -0.45 12.82 -27.87
C GLY A 382 -0.31 12.21 -26.48
N GLY A 383 0.29 11.01 -26.46
CA GLY A 383 0.47 10.19 -25.27
C GLY A 383 -0.70 9.26 -24.95
N PHE A 384 -0.35 8.16 -24.29
CA PHE A 384 -1.18 7.11 -23.69
C PHE A 384 -0.35 6.49 -22.55
N GLN A 385 -0.88 5.49 -21.84
CA GLN A 385 -0.09 4.59 -21.03
C GLN A 385 0.94 3.87 -21.91
N HIS A 386 2.22 3.93 -21.55
CA HIS A 386 3.25 3.22 -22.29
C HIS A 386 4.51 2.99 -21.45
N PRO A 387 5.23 1.87 -21.62
CA PRO A 387 6.54 1.69 -21.01
C PRO A 387 7.57 2.73 -21.44
N SER A 388 8.23 3.37 -20.48
CA SER A 388 9.40 4.21 -20.78
C SER A 388 10.66 3.38 -20.96
N LYS A 389 10.85 2.38 -20.09
CA LYS A 389 12.02 1.48 -20.07
C LYS A 389 11.54 0.05 -19.85
N ASN A 390 12.15 -0.90 -20.56
CA ASN A 390 11.65 -2.28 -20.66
C ASN A 390 10.17 -2.32 -21.12
N ASN A 391 9.44 -3.38 -20.82
CA ASN A 391 8.03 -3.53 -21.20
C ASN A 391 7.10 -3.38 -19.99
N VAL A 392 7.37 -2.40 -19.13
CA VAL A 392 6.70 -2.19 -17.85
C VAL A 392 5.79 -0.96 -17.95
N TYR A 393 4.51 -1.08 -17.61
CA TYR A 393 3.50 -0.03 -17.81
C TYR A 393 3.52 0.97 -16.65
N ASP A 394 4.63 1.69 -16.49
CA ASP A 394 4.90 2.61 -15.38
C ASP A 394 4.81 4.10 -15.76
N THR A 395 4.55 4.43 -17.03
CA THR A 395 4.53 5.81 -17.50
C THR A 395 3.26 6.14 -18.28
N THR A 396 2.66 7.28 -17.93
CA THR A 396 1.49 7.84 -18.58
C THR A 396 1.85 9.21 -19.18
N VAL A 397 1.51 9.44 -20.45
CA VAL A 397 1.61 10.80 -21.03
C VAL A 397 0.24 11.18 -21.56
N LEU A 398 -0.28 12.35 -21.18
CA LEU A 398 -1.62 12.77 -21.58
C LEU A 398 -1.65 14.21 -22.05
N ALA A 399 -2.24 14.44 -23.21
CA ALA A 399 -2.41 15.79 -23.76
C ALA A 399 -3.48 16.58 -22.99
N THR A 400 -3.10 17.74 -22.45
CA THR A 400 -4.04 18.65 -21.76
C THR A 400 -4.42 19.87 -22.60
N ALA A 401 -3.73 20.14 -23.71
CA ALA A 401 -3.97 21.33 -24.51
C ALA A 401 -5.20 21.20 -25.43
N THR A 402 -6.17 22.10 -25.24
CA THR A 402 -7.12 22.48 -26.28
C THR A 402 -7.14 23.99 -26.39
N GLY A 403 -6.52 24.53 -27.44
CA GLY A 403 -6.74 25.92 -27.85
C GLY A 403 -8.23 26.20 -28.05
N ILE A 404 -8.64 27.46 -27.95
CA ILE A 404 -10.05 27.84 -28.14
C ILE A 404 -10.38 27.80 -29.65
N HIS A 405 -10.93 26.68 -30.09
CA HIS A 405 -11.40 26.48 -31.45
C HIS A 405 -12.89 26.13 -31.44
N PRO A 406 -13.80 27.12 -31.45
CA PRO A 406 -15.23 26.90 -31.19
C PRO A 406 -15.89 25.87 -32.10
N ILE A 407 -15.52 25.85 -33.39
CA ILE A 407 -16.02 24.87 -34.36
C ILE A 407 -15.55 23.46 -33.99
N LYS A 408 -14.25 23.30 -33.72
CA LYS A 408 -13.67 22.03 -33.29
C LYS A 408 -14.29 21.54 -31.98
N MET A 409 -14.54 22.43 -31.01
CA MET A 409 -15.20 22.09 -29.76
C MET A 409 -16.61 21.51 -29.94
N ILE A 410 -17.40 22.07 -30.88
CA ILE A 410 -18.73 21.53 -31.21
C ILE A 410 -18.58 20.15 -31.87
N PHE A 411 -17.64 20.01 -32.81
CA PHE A 411 -17.36 18.71 -33.44
C PHE A 411 -16.91 17.65 -32.43
N ASP A 412 -15.99 18.00 -31.52
CA ASP A 412 -15.48 17.11 -30.48
C ASP A 412 -16.61 16.66 -29.55
N TYR A 413 -17.53 17.56 -29.17
CA TYR A 413 -18.71 17.19 -28.39
C TYR A 413 -19.63 16.21 -29.15
N VAL A 414 -19.94 16.50 -30.42
CA VAL A 414 -20.83 15.66 -31.24
C VAL A 414 -20.23 14.26 -31.46
N LEU A 415 -18.94 14.19 -31.74
CA LEU A 415 -18.23 12.95 -32.08
C LEU A 415 -17.88 12.12 -30.84
N SER A 416 -17.37 12.77 -29.78
CA SER A 416 -16.74 12.08 -28.65
C SER A 416 -17.35 12.43 -27.28
N GLY A 417 -18.25 13.41 -27.18
CA GLY A 417 -18.87 13.81 -25.91
C GLY A 417 -18.07 14.81 -25.08
N LYS A 418 -16.87 15.21 -25.53
CA LYS A 418 -16.01 16.21 -24.88
C LYS A 418 -16.76 17.53 -24.64
N VAL A 419 -17.03 17.85 -23.38
CA VAL A 419 -17.78 19.06 -23.01
C VAL A 419 -16.83 20.28 -22.92
N PRO A 420 -17.01 21.33 -23.74
CA PRO A 420 -16.07 22.45 -23.82
C PRO A 420 -16.28 23.50 -22.71
N THR A 421 -16.52 23.06 -21.47
CA THR A 421 -16.64 23.91 -20.28
C THR A 421 -15.44 23.70 -19.36
N LYS A 422 -15.16 24.62 -18.42
CA LYS A 422 -14.09 24.44 -17.42
C LYS A 422 -14.24 23.11 -16.67
N ARG A 423 -15.44 22.84 -16.15
CA ARG A 423 -15.80 21.56 -15.52
C ARG A 423 -15.59 20.37 -16.46
N GLY A 424 -16.03 20.48 -17.71
CA GLY A 424 -15.88 19.42 -18.71
C GLY A 424 -14.42 19.06 -19.02
N ARG A 425 -13.50 20.04 -18.98
CA ARG A 425 -12.06 19.79 -19.12
C ARG A 425 -11.47 19.09 -17.89
N ILE A 426 -11.87 19.50 -16.69
CA ILE A 426 -11.44 18.88 -15.41
C ILE A 426 -11.89 17.43 -15.35
N VAL A 427 -13.18 17.18 -15.60
CA VAL A 427 -13.75 15.83 -15.62
C VAL A 427 -13.15 15.01 -16.74
N GLY A 428 -13.02 15.57 -17.95
CA GLY A 428 -12.40 14.89 -19.08
C GLY A 428 -10.95 14.50 -18.84
N LEU A 429 -10.16 15.35 -18.20
CA LEU A 429 -8.79 15.00 -17.81
C LEU A 429 -8.76 13.85 -16.81
N GLY A 430 -9.61 13.90 -15.78
CA GLY A 430 -9.70 12.82 -14.79
C GLY A 430 -10.17 11.49 -15.40
N GLN A 431 -11.09 11.53 -16.36
CA GLN A 431 -11.53 10.35 -17.10
C GLN A 431 -10.40 9.70 -17.90
N LEU A 432 -9.61 10.52 -18.60
CA LEU A 432 -8.47 10.03 -19.36
C LEU A 432 -7.37 9.50 -18.43
N ILE A 433 -7.06 10.19 -17.34
CA ILE A 433 -6.08 9.69 -16.36
C ILE A 433 -6.57 8.36 -15.78
N LEU A 434 -7.82 8.26 -15.32
CA LEU A 434 -8.37 7.01 -14.77
C LEU A 434 -8.35 5.86 -15.80
N HIS A 435 -8.60 6.16 -17.07
CA HIS A 435 -8.50 5.21 -18.17
C HIS A 435 -7.08 4.65 -18.29
N GLU A 436 -6.07 5.52 -18.40
CA GLU A 436 -4.67 5.09 -18.54
C GLU A 436 -4.15 4.40 -17.26
N MET A 437 -4.58 4.86 -16.08
CA MET A 437 -4.26 4.23 -14.80
C MET A 437 -4.72 2.78 -14.75
N ALA A 438 -5.90 2.47 -15.29
CA ALA A 438 -6.41 1.10 -15.30
C ALA A 438 -5.51 0.15 -16.11
N HIS A 439 -4.94 0.61 -17.23
CA HIS A 439 -3.93 -0.14 -17.99
C HIS A 439 -2.65 -0.38 -17.16
N SER A 440 -2.23 0.60 -16.36
CA SER A 440 -1.11 0.44 -15.41
C SER A 440 -1.39 -0.58 -14.28
N CYS A 441 -2.65 -0.99 -14.13
CA CYS A 441 -3.13 -1.93 -13.12
C CYS A 441 -3.70 -3.21 -13.74
N SER A 442 -3.13 -3.67 -14.87
CA SER A 442 -3.45 -4.91 -15.62
C SER A 442 -4.76 -4.96 -16.41
N ILE A 443 -5.53 -3.87 -16.46
CA ILE A 443 -6.79 -3.85 -17.20
C ILE A 443 -6.54 -3.43 -18.65
N ASP A 444 -6.48 -4.38 -19.57
CA ASP A 444 -6.50 -4.12 -21.01
C ASP A 444 -7.33 -5.19 -21.75
N ALA A 445 -7.60 -4.94 -23.03
CA ALA A 445 -8.47 -5.78 -23.85
C ALA A 445 -7.98 -7.25 -23.95
N ASP A 446 -6.67 -7.49 -23.96
CA ASP A 446 -6.09 -8.81 -24.18
C ASP A 446 -5.93 -9.58 -22.88
N ASN A 447 -5.39 -8.95 -21.83
CA ASN A 447 -5.32 -9.52 -20.48
C ASN A 447 -6.72 -9.81 -19.93
N CYS A 448 -7.71 -8.95 -20.24
CA CYS A 448 -9.11 -9.24 -19.92
C CYS A 448 -9.79 -10.20 -20.90
N ASN A 449 -9.24 -10.41 -22.11
CA ASN A 449 -9.95 -11.03 -23.23
C ASN A 449 -11.37 -10.42 -23.39
N PHE A 450 -11.45 -9.09 -23.45
CA PHE A 450 -12.69 -8.32 -23.41
C PHE A 450 -12.65 -7.12 -24.37
N GLY A 451 -13.23 -7.29 -25.56
CA GLY A 451 -13.21 -6.27 -26.62
C GLY A 451 -14.09 -5.03 -26.39
N GLY A 452 -14.59 -4.81 -25.17
CA GLY A 452 -15.26 -3.57 -24.78
C GLY A 452 -14.27 -2.48 -24.35
N ILE A 453 -13.09 -2.87 -23.86
CA ILE A 453 -11.98 -1.98 -23.53
C ILE A 453 -11.43 -1.39 -24.84
N ASP A 454 -11.17 -0.08 -24.83
CA ASP A 454 -10.68 0.72 -25.95
C ASP A 454 -11.53 0.68 -27.22
N ASN A 455 -12.79 0.27 -27.08
CA ASN A 455 -13.65 0.13 -28.24
C ASN A 455 -14.15 1.48 -28.75
N THR A 456 -13.70 1.84 -29.95
CA THR A 456 -14.04 3.11 -30.64
C THR A 456 -15.16 2.96 -31.69
N SER A 457 -15.72 1.77 -31.87
CA SER A 457 -16.67 1.45 -32.96
C SER A 457 -18.10 1.99 -32.78
N TYR A 458 -18.34 2.80 -31.75
CA TYR A 458 -19.66 3.35 -31.41
C TYR A 458 -20.22 4.34 -32.45
N GLY A 459 -19.36 4.92 -33.29
CA GLY A 459 -19.72 5.89 -34.33
C GLY A 459 -19.75 7.33 -33.79
N VAL A 460 -20.94 7.88 -33.56
CA VAL A 460 -21.12 9.28 -33.14
C VAL A 460 -21.71 9.31 -31.72
N PHE A 461 -21.10 10.05 -30.80
CA PHE A 461 -21.49 10.06 -29.37
C PHE A 461 -22.96 10.42 -29.14
N ILE A 462 -23.50 11.42 -29.86
CA ILE A 462 -24.90 11.83 -29.68
C ILE A 462 -25.91 10.85 -30.30
N LEU A 463 -25.47 10.04 -31.27
CA LEU A 463 -26.28 9.04 -31.96
C LEU A 463 -25.48 7.74 -32.18
N PRO A 464 -25.10 7.01 -31.12
CA PRO A 464 -24.29 5.81 -31.27
C PRO A 464 -25.04 4.73 -32.04
N ASN A 465 -24.28 3.90 -32.76
CA ASN A 465 -24.80 2.74 -33.50
C ASN A 465 -25.71 1.88 -32.60
N LYS A 466 -26.88 1.47 -33.13
CA LYS A 466 -27.83 0.60 -32.42
C LYS A 466 -27.21 -0.72 -31.96
N GLN A 467 -26.41 -1.36 -32.82
CA GLN A 467 -25.73 -2.61 -32.48
C GLN A 467 -24.74 -2.40 -31.34
N TYR A 468 -23.96 -1.31 -31.40
CA TYR A 468 -23.05 -0.94 -30.33
C TYR A 468 -23.80 -0.75 -29.02
N LYS A 469 -24.87 0.06 -29.02
CA LYS A 469 -25.71 0.28 -27.83
C LYS A 469 -26.25 -1.01 -27.21
N SER A 470 -26.64 -1.98 -28.03
CA SER A 470 -27.13 -3.28 -27.55
C SER A 470 -26.02 -4.26 -27.16
N THR A 471 -24.75 -3.94 -27.44
CA THR A 471 -23.57 -4.75 -27.10
C THR A 471 -22.67 -3.94 -26.18
N TRP A 472 -21.52 -3.45 -26.66
CA TRP A 472 -20.53 -2.71 -25.89
C TRP A 472 -21.02 -1.40 -25.26
N GLY A 473 -22.15 -0.86 -25.69
CA GLY A 473 -22.81 0.25 -25.00
C GLY A 473 -23.30 -0.10 -23.59
N GLN A 474 -23.38 -1.38 -23.24
CA GLN A 474 -23.68 -1.85 -21.88
C GLN A 474 -22.46 -1.77 -20.94
N TYR A 475 -21.24 -1.71 -21.48
CA TYR A 475 -20.01 -1.54 -20.70
C TYR A 475 -19.83 -0.07 -20.30
N HIS A 476 -20.34 0.29 -19.13
CA HIS A 476 -20.29 1.67 -18.61
C HIS A 476 -18.99 1.91 -17.84
N SER A 477 -17.91 2.21 -18.55
CA SER A 477 -16.58 2.44 -18.00
C SER A 477 -15.89 3.57 -18.76
N VAL A 478 -14.95 4.30 -18.13
CA VAL A 478 -14.06 5.21 -18.87
C VAL A 478 -13.16 4.48 -19.87
N LEU A 479 -12.99 3.16 -19.75
CA LEU A 479 -12.32 2.29 -20.73
C LEU A 479 -13.10 2.10 -22.04
N ASN A 480 -14.36 2.51 -22.09
CA ASN A 480 -15.18 2.51 -23.31
C ASN A 480 -15.19 3.91 -23.92
N TYR A 481 -14.73 4.08 -25.16
CA TYR A 481 -14.66 5.43 -25.77
C TYR A 481 -16.02 6.11 -25.99
N LEU A 482 -17.13 5.36 -25.92
CA LEU A 482 -18.47 5.99 -25.84
C LEU A 482 -18.65 6.81 -24.56
N TYR A 483 -17.99 6.42 -23.47
CA TYR A 483 -18.12 7.01 -22.14
C TYR A 483 -16.84 7.73 -21.65
N ALA A 484 -15.67 7.49 -22.25
CA ALA A 484 -14.37 8.06 -21.87
C ALA A 484 -14.32 9.60 -21.82
N ASN A 485 -15.26 10.30 -22.47
CA ASN A 485 -15.38 11.75 -22.40
C ASN A 485 -16.80 12.20 -22.00
N ASN A 486 -17.64 11.27 -21.54
CA ASN A 486 -19.01 11.57 -21.15
C ASN A 486 -18.99 12.27 -19.80
N PRO A 487 -19.51 13.50 -19.64
CA PRO A 487 -19.44 14.27 -18.39
C PRO A 487 -20.18 13.64 -17.20
N LYS A 488 -20.82 12.48 -17.39
CA LYS A 488 -21.51 11.71 -16.35
C LYS A 488 -20.79 10.41 -15.96
N THR A 489 -19.71 10.04 -16.64
CA THR A 489 -19.00 8.78 -16.40
C THR A 489 -17.58 9.10 -15.94
N PHE A 490 -17.34 9.13 -14.64
CA PHE A 490 -15.99 9.24 -14.08
C PHE A 490 -15.78 8.05 -13.17
N ASP A 491 -15.73 6.86 -13.76
CA ASP A 491 -15.63 5.57 -13.06
C ASP A 491 -15.24 4.45 -14.04
N LEU A 492 -14.74 3.34 -13.50
CA LEU A 492 -14.63 2.07 -14.22
C LEU A 492 -15.94 1.27 -14.08
N SER A 493 -16.08 0.17 -14.83
CA SER A 493 -17.31 -0.62 -14.71
C SER A 493 -17.31 -1.48 -13.45
N HIS A 494 -18.46 -1.54 -12.79
CA HIS A 494 -18.76 -2.46 -11.69
C HIS A 494 -19.42 -3.76 -12.18
N GLY A 495 -19.55 -3.96 -13.50
CA GLY A 495 -20.15 -5.14 -14.10
C GLY A 495 -21.67 -5.27 -13.92
N SER A 496 -22.36 -4.16 -13.60
CA SER A 496 -23.78 -4.17 -13.23
C SER A 496 -24.72 -4.64 -14.34
N ASN A 497 -24.32 -4.58 -15.61
CA ASN A 497 -25.11 -5.09 -16.75
C ASN A 497 -24.80 -6.56 -17.08
N GLY A 498 -23.78 -7.15 -16.46
CA GLY A 498 -23.40 -8.54 -16.60
C GLY A 498 -22.78 -8.94 -17.96
N PRO A 499 -22.25 -10.17 -18.06
CA PRO A 499 -21.63 -10.66 -19.29
C PRO A 499 -22.66 -10.87 -20.43
N PRO A 500 -22.22 -10.88 -21.71
CA PRO A 500 -20.83 -10.81 -22.15
C PRO A 500 -20.33 -9.39 -22.46
N TYR A 501 -21.17 -8.36 -22.33
CA TYR A 501 -20.86 -7.00 -22.78
C TYR A 501 -20.59 -6.02 -21.64
N ASP A 502 -20.40 -6.52 -20.42
CA ASP A 502 -19.98 -5.77 -19.26
C ASP A 502 -19.16 -6.68 -18.32
N GLN A 503 -18.24 -6.10 -17.57
CA GLN A 503 -17.41 -6.78 -16.58
C GLN A 503 -17.12 -5.86 -15.40
N ASN A 504 -16.79 -6.42 -14.24
CA ASN A 504 -16.33 -5.64 -13.10
C ASN A 504 -14.82 -5.37 -13.26
N ASP A 505 -14.46 -4.18 -13.72
CA ASP A 505 -13.07 -3.78 -13.95
C ASP A 505 -12.31 -3.64 -12.62
N TRP A 506 -12.94 -3.04 -11.59
CA TRP A 506 -12.36 -2.92 -10.26
C TRP A 506 -12.04 -4.28 -9.64
N GLY A 507 -12.93 -5.25 -9.78
CA GLY A 507 -12.72 -6.64 -9.33
C GLY A 507 -11.74 -7.46 -10.18
N LEU A 508 -11.14 -6.87 -11.22
CA LEU A 508 -10.12 -7.48 -12.07
C LEU A 508 -8.79 -6.72 -12.01
N MET A 509 -8.70 -5.69 -11.18
CA MET A 509 -7.52 -4.83 -11.08
C MET A 509 -6.43 -5.51 -10.25
N PHE A 510 -5.18 -5.38 -10.70
CA PHE A 510 -4.00 -5.74 -9.92
C PHE A 510 -3.06 -4.53 -9.94
N VAL A 511 -3.01 -3.78 -8.84
CA VAL A 511 -2.25 -2.54 -8.80
C VAL A 511 -0.75 -2.78 -8.81
N GLY A 512 -0.24 -3.92 -8.34
CA GLY A 512 1.17 -4.30 -8.49
C GLY A 512 1.63 -4.58 -9.93
N TYR A 513 0.74 -4.55 -10.92
CA TYR A 513 1.08 -4.90 -12.31
C TYR A 513 2.23 -4.07 -12.90
N PHE A 514 2.38 -2.82 -12.49
CA PHE A 514 3.43 -1.92 -12.95
C PHE A 514 4.85 -2.32 -12.54
N GLN A 515 5.04 -3.37 -11.73
CA GLN A 515 6.37 -3.94 -11.45
C GLN A 515 6.83 -4.97 -12.48
N TYR A 516 5.90 -5.45 -13.30
CA TYR A 516 6.13 -6.61 -14.14
C TYR A 516 6.19 -6.21 -15.60
N ASN A 517 7.02 -6.91 -16.36
CA ASN A 517 6.97 -6.78 -17.81
C ASN A 517 5.63 -7.33 -18.29
N SER A 518 4.91 -6.53 -19.08
CA SER A 518 3.75 -7.00 -19.81
C SER A 518 4.16 -8.17 -20.71
N ASN A 519 3.31 -9.18 -20.75
CA ASN A 519 3.48 -10.29 -21.67
C ASN A 519 3.24 -9.86 -23.12
N LEU A 520 2.42 -8.83 -23.32
CA LEU A 520 2.13 -8.22 -24.60
C LEU A 520 3.14 -7.11 -24.89
N ILE A 521 3.76 -7.15 -26.05
CA ILE A 521 4.53 -6.02 -26.59
C ILE A 521 3.61 -5.28 -27.53
N GLU A 522 3.13 -4.12 -27.10
CA GLU A 522 2.31 -3.26 -27.96
C GLU A 522 3.17 -2.55 -29.00
N GLU A 523 3.00 -2.94 -30.26
CA GLU A 523 3.57 -2.21 -31.39
C GLU A 523 2.79 -0.90 -31.64
N PRO A 524 3.44 0.11 -32.25
CA PRO A 524 2.70 1.28 -32.74
C PRO A 524 1.59 0.80 -33.70
N TYR A 525 0.35 1.27 -33.47
CA TYR A 525 -0.85 0.85 -34.22
C TYR A 525 -1.34 -0.58 -33.92
N TYR A 526 -0.99 -1.13 -32.76
CA TYR A 526 -1.53 -2.38 -32.27
C TYR A 526 -3.08 -2.40 -32.32
N GLU A 527 -3.64 -3.47 -32.89
CA GLU A 527 -5.06 -3.79 -32.80
C GLU A 527 -5.20 -5.01 -31.89
N ALA A 528 -5.98 -4.91 -30.81
CA ALA A 528 -6.17 -5.98 -29.84
C ALA A 528 -6.58 -7.29 -30.52
N GLY A 529 -5.72 -8.30 -30.40
CA GLY A 529 -5.88 -9.62 -31.00
C GLY A 529 -6.34 -10.63 -29.96
N THR A 530 -7.66 -10.82 -29.84
CA THR A 530 -8.18 -11.85 -28.91
C THR A 530 -7.71 -13.25 -29.34
N GLY A 531 -6.82 -13.87 -28.56
CA GLY A 531 -6.49 -15.30 -28.68
C GLY A 531 -5.06 -15.69 -29.08
N GLU A 532 -4.07 -14.78 -29.08
CA GLU A 532 -2.67 -15.19 -29.22
C GLU A 532 -2.14 -15.88 -27.95
N THR A 533 -1.34 -16.93 -28.13
CA THR A 533 -0.73 -17.65 -27.00
C THR A 533 0.54 -16.92 -26.56
N LEU A 534 0.45 -16.16 -25.48
CA LEU A 534 1.60 -15.47 -24.88
C LEU A 534 2.56 -16.50 -24.26
N VAL A 535 3.87 -16.23 -24.35
CA VAL A 535 4.90 -17.09 -23.76
C VAL A 535 4.87 -16.91 -22.25
N GLY A 536 4.41 -17.95 -21.52
CA GLY A 536 4.47 -17.97 -20.06
C GLY A 536 5.83 -18.46 -19.55
N SER A 537 6.33 -17.83 -18.49
CA SER A 537 7.42 -18.37 -17.67
C SER A 537 6.86 -19.30 -16.59
N GLU A 538 7.59 -20.37 -16.29
CA GLU A 538 7.30 -21.18 -15.10
C GLU A 538 7.70 -20.40 -13.85
N PHE A 539 6.79 -20.28 -12.88
CA PHE A 539 7.10 -19.68 -11.59
C PHE A 539 8.05 -20.59 -10.81
N ARG A 540 9.16 -20.03 -10.33
CA ARG A 540 10.18 -20.74 -9.57
C ARG A 540 10.72 -19.82 -8.48
N VAL A 541 10.96 -20.39 -7.31
CA VAL A 541 11.57 -19.69 -6.18
C VAL A 541 13.00 -20.21 -6.03
N THR A 542 13.97 -19.33 -6.21
CA THR A 542 15.40 -19.69 -6.10
C THR A 542 15.70 -20.22 -4.70
N ASN A 543 16.35 -21.38 -4.58
CA ASN A 543 16.72 -22.04 -3.32
C ASN A 543 15.56 -22.61 -2.46
N PHE A 544 14.32 -22.54 -2.95
CA PHE A 544 13.16 -23.15 -2.28
C PHE A 544 12.47 -24.18 -3.17
N THR A 545 11.77 -25.13 -2.56
CA THR A 545 10.94 -26.12 -3.25
C THR A 545 9.49 -26.00 -2.78
N TYR A 546 8.56 -26.18 -3.71
CA TYR A 546 7.13 -26.21 -3.40
C TYR A 546 6.79 -27.35 -2.43
N ASP A 547 5.91 -27.08 -1.45
CA ASP A 547 5.39 -28.07 -0.51
C ASP A 547 3.85 -28.04 -0.47
N GLU A 548 3.23 -29.11 -1.00
CA GLU A 548 1.78 -29.26 -1.07
C GLU A 548 1.13 -29.39 0.32
N ASN A 549 1.77 -30.10 1.26
CA ASN A 549 1.20 -30.31 2.59
C ASN A 549 1.17 -29.01 3.39
N LEU A 550 2.27 -28.24 3.35
CA LEU A 550 2.34 -26.94 3.98
C LEU A 550 1.40 -25.93 3.31
N THR A 551 1.21 -26.02 1.99
CA THR A 551 0.23 -25.20 1.27
C THR A 551 -1.20 -25.47 1.79
N GLU A 552 -1.59 -26.73 1.94
CA GLU A 552 -2.91 -27.09 2.47
C GLU A 552 -3.05 -26.81 3.97
N GLN A 553 -1.95 -26.83 4.73
CA GLN A 553 -1.93 -26.38 6.12
C GLN A 553 -2.18 -24.87 6.19
N PHE A 554 -1.45 -24.07 5.42
CA PHE A 554 -1.58 -22.62 5.39
C PHE A 554 -2.99 -22.18 5.01
N LYS A 555 -3.57 -22.77 3.96
CA LYS A 555 -4.96 -22.48 3.55
C LYS A 555 -5.99 -22.72 4.67
N LYS A 556 -5.76 -23.70 5.54
CA LYS A 556 -6.63 -23.95 6.71
C LYS A 556 -6.45 -22.89 7.80
N ILE A 557 -5.23 -22.39 7.99
CA ILE A 557 -4.92 -21.33 8.96
C ILE A 557 -5.52 -20.00 8.50
N ILE A 558 -5.29 -19.64 7.24
CA ILE A 558 -5.65 -18.32 6.69
C ILE A 558 -7.13 -18.20 6.31
N GLY A 559 -7.82 -19.32 6.02
CA GLY A 559 -9.23 -19.33 5.68
C GLY A 559 -9.54 -18.57 4.39
N ASP A 560 -10.58 -17.72 4.42
CA ASP A 560 -11.06 -16.93 3.28
C ASP A 560 -10.40 -15.55 3.14
N TYR A 561 -9.40 -15.25 3.99
CA TYR A 561 -8.67 -13.99 3.97
C TYR A 561 -7.98 -13.79 2.62
N SER A 562 -8.00 -12.55 2.16
CA SER A 562 -7.23 -12.07 1.02
C SER A 562 -6.61 -10.72 1.38
N PRO A 563 -5.34 -10.49 1.04
CA PRO A 563 -4.70 -9.19 1.25
C PRO A 563 -5.28 -8.08 0.36
N ILE A 564 -6.00 -8.45 -0.69
CA ILE A 564 -6.60 -7.54 -1.68
C ILE A 564 -8.12 -7.74 -1.82
N ASP A 565 -8.80 -8.00 -0.69
CA ASP A 565 -10.24 -8.20 -0.68
C ASP A 565 -10.97 -7.01 -1.34
N PRO A 566 -12.00 -7.23 -2.19
CA PRO A 566 -12.74 -8.47 -2.42
C PRO A 566 -12.12 -9.45 -3.43
N ILE A 567 -10.96 -9.13 -4.02
CA ILE A 567 -10.28 -10.03 -4.95
C ILE A 567 -9.68 -11.19 -4.14
N LYS A 568 -10.03 -12.42 -4.48
CA LYS A 568 -9.44 -13.61 -3.83
C LYS A 568 -8.05 -13.92 -4.40
N VAL A 569 -7.25 -14.63 -3.64
CA VAL A 569 -5.91 -15.05 -4.04
C VAL A 569 -5.75 -16.58 -3.99
N ASN A 570 -4.90 -17.11 -4.86
CA ASN A 570 -4.35 -18.44 -4.74
C ASN A 570 -3.12 -18.40 -3.83
N TRP A 571 -2.94 -19.43 -3.02
CA TRP A 571 -1.80 -19.56 -2.09
C TRP A 571 -0.86 -20.70 -2.52
N SER A 572 0.45 -20.46 -2.41
CA SER A 572 1.47 -21.50 -2.56
C SER A 572 2.58 -21.33 -1.52
N VAL A 573 3.03 -22.44 -0.94
CA VAL A 573 4.04 -22.46 0.13
C VAL A 573 5.28 -23.21 -0.35
N TYR A 574 6.44 -22.64 -0.05
CA TYR A 574 7.74 -23.14 -0.44
C TYR A 574 8.64 -23.28 0.77
N ARG A 575 9.39 -24.38 0.83
CA ARG A 575 10.34 -24.69 1.89
C ARG A 575 11.78 -24.55 1.39
N CYS A 576 12.66 -24.00 2.22
CA CYS A 576 14.08 -23.88 1.93
C CYS A 576 14.69 -25.27 1.62
N ILE A 577 15.51 -25.35 0.57
CA ILE A 577 16.16 -26.61 0.16
C ILE A 577 17.31 -26.98 1.11
N SER A 578 18.00 -25.98 1.67
CA SER A 578 19.15 -26.18 2.57
C SER A 578 19.42 -24.92 3.42
N ASN A 579 19.29 -25.05 4.74
CA ASN A 579 19.60 -23.97 5.68
C ASN A 579 21.10 -23.60 5.65
N GLU A 580 22.00 -24.50 5.24
CA GLU A 580 23.43 -24.16 5.04
C GLU A 580 23.66 -23.12 3.94
N LEU A 581 22.71 -22.96 3.00
CA LEU A 581 22.81 -21.99 1.91
C LEU A 581 22.13 -20.65 2.24
N ASN A 582 21.21 -20.64 3.20
CA ASN A 582 20.48 -19.45 3.65
C ASN A 582 20.34 -19.49 5.19
N PRO A 583 21.45 -19.35 5.94
CA PRO A 583 21.45 -19.54 7.39
C PRO A 583 20.61 -18.50 8.14
N ASP A 584 20.44 -17.33 7.54
CA ASP A 584 19.73 -16.19 8.14
C ASP A 584 18.28 -16.07 7.63
N HIS A 585 17.85 -16.90 6.67
CA HIS A 585 16.49 -16.82 6.12
C HIS A 585 15.52 -17.72 6.89
N ARG A 586 14.25 -17.28 7.00
CA ARG A 586 13.16 -18.14 7.46
C ARG A 586 13.01 -19.40 6.62
N GLU A 587 12.55 -20.48 7.25
CA GLU A 587 12.45 -21.79 6.58
C GLU A 587 11.41 -21.82 5.45
N ILE A 588 10.38 -20.98 5.53
CA ILE A 588 9.19 -21.02 4.68
C ILE A 588 8.93 -19.68 4.01
N ARG A 589 8.60 -19.74 2.72
CA ARG A 589 8.10 -18.62 1.92
C ARG A 589 6.70 -18.89 1.40
N ILE A 590 5.82 -17.91 1.54
CA ILE A 590 4.41 -18.01 1.17
C ILE A 590 4.12 -16.96 0.09
N TYR A 591 3.57 -17.42 -1.03
CA TYR A 591 3.25 -16.59 -2.18
C TYR A 591 1.74 -16.52 -2.40
N ALA A 592 1.27 -15.33 -2.71
CA ALA A 592 -0.10 -15.04 -3.11
C ALA A 592 -0.15 -14.74 -4.62
N GLN A 593 -1.20 -15.18 -5.30
CA GLN A 593 -1.47 -14.81 -6.69
C GLN A 593 -2.92 -14.34 -6.79
N PRO A 594 -3.19 -13.11 -7.28
CA PRO A 594 -4.54 -12.65 -7.55
C PRO A 594 -5.31 -13.67 -8.42
N ALA A 595 -6.47 -14.12 -7.94
CA ALA A 595 -7.31 -15.11 -8.62
C ALA A 595 -8.17 -14.48 -9.72
N ILE A 596 -7.51 -13.73 -10.61
CA ILE A 596 -8.11 -12.97 -11.71
C ILE A 596 -7.53 -13.41 -13.05
N LYS A 597 -8.18 -13.01 -14.14
CA LYS A 597 -7.75 -13.38 -15.50
C LYS A 597 -6.61 -12.50 -16.04
N THR A 598 -6.49 -11.27 -15.55
CA THR A 598 -5.58 -10.23 -16.03
C THR A 598 -4.12 -10.48 -15.69
N THR A 599 -3.85 -11.30 -14.67
CA THR A 599 -2.48 -11.66 -14.29
C THR A 599 -2.36 -13.12 -13.84
N LYS A 600 -1.13 -13.61 -13.87
CA LYS A 600 -0.68 -14.90 -13.27
C LYS A 600 0.53 -14.69 -12.37
N GLN A 601 0.76 -13.46 -11.94
CA GLN A 601 1.90 -13.13 -11.11
C GLN A 601 1.74 -13.69 -9.70
N TRP A 602 2.80 -14.34 -9.21
CA TRP A 602 2.94 -14.70 -7.80
C TRP A 602 3.76 -13.62 -7.11
N VAL A 603 3.27 -13.18 -5.95
CA VAL A 603 3.84 -12.13 -5.11
C VAL A 603 4.23 -12.75 -3.79
N PHE A 604 5.41 -12.38 -3.28
CA PHE A 604 5.90 -12.92 -2.04
C PHE A 604 5.23 -12.20 -0.88
N ASN A 605 4.38 -12.92 -0.15
CA ASN A 605 3.42 -12.29 0.78
C ASN A 605 3.86 -12.37 2.23
N ARG A 606 4.49 -13.49 2.63
CA ARG A 606 4.80 -13.75 4.04
C ARG A 606 5.87 -14.81 4.19
N GLU A 607 6.61 -14.73 5.30
CA GLU A 607 7.53 -15.77 5.75
C GLU A 607 7.03 -16.45 7.03
N ALA A 608 7.55 -17.66 7.28
CA ALA A 608 7.22 -18.44 8.46
C ALA A 608 8.36 -19.41 8.80
N ASP A 609 8.31 -19.93 10.01
CA ASP A 609 9.17 -21.02 10.46
C ASP A 609 8.36 -22.30 10.67
N LEU A 610 9.06 -23.40 10.92
CA LEU A 610 8.44 -24.67 11.32
C LEU A 610 8.65 -24.91 12.81
N ASP A 611 7.59 -25.24 13.52
CA ASP A 611 7.69 -25.70 14.90
C ASP A 611 8.31 -27.10 15.01
N THR A 612 8.52 -27.59 16.22
CA THR A 612 9.10 -28.93 16.48
C THR A 612 8.27 -30.09 15.94
N GLU A 613 6.99 -29.85 15.63
CA GLU A 613 6.05 -30.82 15.08
C GLU A 613 5.95 -30.71 13.54
N GLY A 614 6.64 -29.74 12.94
CA GLY A 614 6.65 -29.45 11.52
C GLY A 614 5.44 -28.63 11.03
N ASN A 615 4.76 -27.92 11.93
CA ASN A 615 3.68 -27.00 11.59
C ASN A 615 4.20 -25.59 11.34
N LEU A 616 3.50 -24.84 10.48
CA LEU A 616 3.77 -23.41 10.27
C LEU A 616 3.63 -22.62 11.57
N HIS A 617 4.67 -21.83 11.87
CA HIS A 617 4.74 -20.91 12.99
C HIS A 617 5.03 -19.50 12.47
N PHE A 618 4.24 -18.53 12.94
CA PHE A 618 4.38 -17.12 12.58
C PHE A 618 4.73 -16.32 13.83
N TYR A 619 5.62 -15.34 13.68
CA TYR A 619 5.79 -14.33 14.71
C TYR A 619 4.48 -13.55 14.93
N SER A 620 4.20 -13.21 16.18
CA SER A 620 2.99 -12.52 16.59
C SER A 620 3.26 -11.72 17.86
N TYR A 621 3.49 -10.42 17.68
CA TYR A 621 3.64 -9.48 18.79
C TYR A 621 2.46 -9.57 19.78
N ASP A 622 1.22 -9.63 19.28
CA ASP A 622 0.03 -9.71 20.13
C ASP A 622 -0.02 -11.00 20.97
N ASP A 623 0.50 -12.11 20.45
CA ASP A 623 0.57 -13.36 21.23
C ASP A 623 1.68 -13.30 22.28
N LEU A 624 2.80 -12.62 22.01
CA LEU A 624 3.81 -12.32 23.03
C LEU A 624 3.24 -11.43 24.14
N VAL A 625 2.51 -10.37 23.79
CA VAL A 625 1.82 -9.50 24.76
C VAL A 625 0.84 -10.31 25.60
N LYS A 626 0.00 -11.16 24.99
CA LYS A 626 -0.94 -12.03 25.73
C LYS A 626 -0.23 -12.98 26.69
N GLN A 627 0.93 -13.51 26.33
CA GLN A 627 1.71 -14.40 27.21
C GLN A 627 2.30 -13.68 28.42
N LYS A 628 2.60 -12.38 28.30
CA LYS A 628 3.17 -11.55 29.39
C LYS A 628 2.12 -10.86 30.26
N THR A 629 0.88 -10.77 29.79
CA THR A 629 -0.22 -10.10 30.50
C THR A 629 -1.20 -11.05 31.18
N GLN A 630 -1.07 -12.36 30.93
CA GLN A 630 -1.78 -13.45 31.64
C GLN A 630 -0.99 -13.95 32.84
#